data_AF-A0A0D6MDH7-F1
#
_entry.id   AF-A0A0D6MDH7-F1
#
_cell.length_a   1.000
_cell.length_b   1.000
_cell.length_c   1.000
_cell.angle_alpha   90.00
_cell.angle_beta   90.00
_cell.angle_gamma   90.00
#
_symmetry.space_group_name_H-M   'P 1'
#
loop_
_entity.id
_entity.type
_entity.pdbx_description
1 polymer ?
#
loop_
_entity_poly.entity_id
_entity_poly.type
_entity_poly.pdbx_seq_one_letter_code
_entity_poly.pdbx_strand_id
1 'polypeptide(L)'
;MVDESVGFYPSNAQDIRRARGDYLEDIEKERKGLGIYIDTGRIVEFLDKWECVQEEISVCMILLAEEFRNGGFWNNGDDELVKDWIHDLKSIGYQFPTRGNHTEYTVCEDIRGANCRRANVEFEAETSITAILDVLMKMPSPRQLAKSHAENRVLTDLEKSVLVITSNYPWNRTIGVLQRMYQPFFGLTIFCGPWFPEKYDDGAGEFPKMLHPFNYIHLTPTEMNKGYAAYYCLAKVKELRLTNVLGYYVMADDATFNFWNGIKPHRVMHPSGNLHHKADGWWNRPNGMEAALAARELFEQKYKFDPSVQAIWQQFERGLKLNNETTGNVSHVLTTADGWCVSDLYYIPSTGLDYYAGLMEVFFEANLFHEIAISKYLRSVPHERLNRSQFDHLYGPGGRSAWYKNYNGNLVMIHPIKLSFLGDVKQRKL
;
A
#
# COMPACT_ATOMS: atom_id res chain seq x y z
N MET A 1 23.47 7.59 18.15
CA MET A 1 22.19 7.65 17.41
C MET A 1 22.52 7.96 15.98
N VAL A 2 22.32 6.98 15.11
CA VAL A 2 22.59 7.02 13.66
C VAL A 2 21.26 6.62 13.01
N ASP A 3 20.86 7.33 11.96
CA ASP A 3 19.70 7.10 11.09
C ASP A 3 18.29 7.38 11.66
N GLU A 4 17.97 8.65 11.92
CA GLU A 4 16.57 9.08 11.96
C GLU A 4 16.26 9.97 10.76
N SER A 5 15.57 9.38 9.79
CA SER A 5 14.97 10.05 8.64
C SER A 5 13.73 10.85 9.06
N VAL A 6 13.74 12.15 8.75
CA VAL A 6 12.58 13.05 8.90
C VAL A 6 11.62 12.80 7.73
N GLY A 7 10.44 12.24 8.04
CA GLY A 7 9.33 12.11 7.09
C GLY A 7 8.22 13.11 7.42
N PHE A 8 7.82 13.92 6.45
CA PHE A 8 6.61 14.75 6.56
C PHE A 8 5.40 13.89 6.22
N TYR A 9 4.73 13.39 7.25
CA TYR A 9 3.44 12.72 7.09
C TYR A 9 2.34 13.78 6.90
N PRO A 10 1.42 13.62 5.94
CA PRO A 10 0.31 14.55 5.78
C PRO A 10 -0.46 14.68 7.10
N SER A 11 -0.78 15.92 7.48
CA SER A 11 -1.59 16.23 8.65
C SER A 11 -2.99 15.60 8.52
N ASN A 12 -3.33 14.72 9.45
CA ASN A 12 -4.60 14.00 9.56
C ASN A 12 -5.76 14.91 10.05
N ALA A 13 -5.96 16.08 9.45
CA ALA A 13 -7.11 16.92 9.77
C ALA A 13 -8.38 16.31 9.17
N GLN A 14 -9.23 15.71 10.01
CA GLN A 14 -10.61 15.42 9.62
C GLN A 14 -11.37 16.74 9.46
N ASP A 15 -11.83 17.05 8.26
CA ASP A 15 -12.93 18.01 8.08
C ASP A 15 -14.23 17.31 8.51
N ILE A 16 -14.49 17.28 9.81
CA ILE A 16 -15.81 16.88 10.32
C ILE A 16 -16.75 18.07 10.04
N ARG A 17 -17.23 18.21 8.81
CA ARG A 17 -18.40 19.06 8.52
C ARG A 17 -19.64 18.43 9.13
N ARG A 18 -19.80 18.58 10.45
CA ARG A 18 -21.13 18.58 11.03
C ARG A 18 -21.77 19.89 10.59
N ALA A 19 -22.73 19.80 9.67
CA ALA A 19 -23.63 20.89 9.35
C ALA A 19 -24.46 21.28 10.61
N ARG A 20 -23.85 22.02 11.54
CA ARG A 20 -24.50 22.73 12.65
C ARG A 20 -23.69 23.98 12.90
N GLY A 21 -24.34 25.13 12.72
CA GLY A 21 -23.70 26.41 12.45
C GLY A 21 -22.73 26.90 13.52
N ASP A 22 -21.55 27.31 13.08
CA ASP A 22 -21.10 28.69 13.22
C ASP A 22 -20.01 29.00 12.17
N TYR A 23 -20.44 29.46 10.99
CA TYR A 23 -19.62 29.57 9.76
C TYR A 23 -18.47 30.58 9.86
N LEU A 24 -18.49 31.50 10.83
CA LEU A 24 -17.50 32.58 10.96
C LEU A 24 -16.31 32.19 11.86
N GLU A 25 -16.51 31.37 12.89
CA GLU A 25 -15.41 30.87 13.74
C GLU A 25 -14.54 29.84 13.00
N ASP A 26 -15.17 29.05 12.11
CA ASP A 26 -14.47 28.07 11.28
C ASP A 26 -13.53 28.74 10.26
N ILE A 27 -13.92 29.90 9.71
CA ILE A 27 -13.08 30.68 8.76
C ILE A 27 -11.81 31.22 9.44
N GLU A 28 -11.88 31.67 10.70
CA GLU A 28 -10.70 32.12 11.44
C GLU A 28 -9.73 30.98 11.79
N LYS A 29 -10.26 29.78 12.07
CA LYS A 29 -9.46 28.56 12.25
C LYS A 29 -8.86 28.05 10.94
N GLU A 30 -9.63 28.05 9.85
CA GLU A 30 -9.17 27.70 8.51
C GLU A 30 -8.06 28.65 8.04
N ARG A 31 -8.16 29.95 8.34
CA ARG A 31 -7.11 30.92 8.01
C ARG A 31 -5.79 30.66 8.75
N LYS A 32 -5.84 30.11 9.97
CA LYS A 32 -4.65 29.62 10.70
C LYS A 32 -4.11 28.31 10.13
N GLY A 33 -4.97 27.38 9.72
CA GLY A 33 -4.59 26.11 9.07
C GLY A 33 -3.99 26.30 7.68
N LEU A 34 -4.55 27.19 6.87
CA LEU A 34 -4.03 27.59 5.56
C LEU A 34 -2.65 28.26 5.67
N GLY A 35 -2.42 29.00 6.76
CA GLY A 35 -1.11 29.57 7.10
C GLY A 35 -0.03 28.50 7.22
N ILE A 36 -0.32 27.36 7.85
CA ILE A 36 0.63 26.25 8.01
C ILE A 36 1.02 25.63 6.65
N TYR A 37 0.07 25.46 5.72
CA TYR A 37 0.37 24.92 4.38
C TYR A 37 1.17 25.91 3.53
N ILE A 38 0.82 27.21 3.60
CA ILE A 38 1.55 28.28 2.90
C ILE A 38 2.98 28.42 3.46
N ASP A 39 3.15 28.32 4.77
CA ASP A 39 4.46 28.39 5.41
C ASP A 39 5.31 27.13 5.14
N THR A 40 4.69 25.94 5.03
CA THR A 40 5.41 24.71 4.66
C THR A 40 5.96 24.79 3.23
N GLY A 41 5.19 25.31 2.26
CA GLY A 41 5.68 25.52 0.90
C GLY A 41 6.85 26.51 0.85
N ARG A 42 6.77 27.62 1.60
CA ARG A 42 7.86 28.60 1.71
C ARG A 42 9.12 28.02 2.36
N ILE A 43 8.96 27.14 3.36
CA ILE A 43 10.07 26.45 4.02
C ILE A 43 10.77 25.51 3.03
N VAL A 44 10.01 24.74 2.25
CA VAL A 44 10.58 23.81 1.25
C VAL A 44 11.33 24.58 0.17
N GLU A 45 10.75 25.65 -0.38
CA GLU A 45 11.43 26.50 -1.37
C GLU A 45 12.69 27.17 -0.83
N PHE A 46 12.69 27.54 0.46
CA PHE A 46 13.87 28.07 1.13
C PHE A 46 14.96 27.00 1.26
N LEU A 47 14.62 25.82 1.77
CA LEU A 47 15.55 24.72 1.97
C LEU A 47 16.16 24.20 0.67
N ASP A 48 15.39 24.18 -0.43
CA ASP A 48 15.87 23.78 -1.76
C ASP A 48 16.97 24.72 -2.30
N LYS A 49 16.93 26.00 -1.92
CA LYS A 49 17.89 27.03 -2.36
C LYS A 49 19.00 27.28 -1.35
N TRP A 50 18.83 26.83 -0.11
CA TRP A 50 19.75 27.14 0.96
C TRP A 50 21.00 26.26 0.90
N GLU A 51 22.15 26.90 0.90
CA GLU A 51 23.44 26.21 0.91
C GLU A 51 24.30 26.71 2.08
N CYS A 52 24.83 25.76 2.85
CA CYS A 52 25.85 26.09 3.84
C CYS A 52 27.25 26.09 3.23
N VAL A 53 28.08 27.06 3.59
CA VAL A 53 29.49 27.14 3.16
C VAL A 53 30.48 26.64 4.22
N GLN A 54 29.98 26.29 5.42
CA GLN A 54 30.82 25.84 6.53
C GLN A 54 31.11 24.34 6.44
N GLU A 55 32.33 23.94 6.82
CA GLU A 55 32.74 22.53 6.83
C GLU A 55 32.07 21.74 7.97
N GLU A 56 31.91 22.39 9.13
CA GLU A 56 31.25 21.79 10.29
C GLU A 56 29.73 21.85 10.16
N ILE A 57 29.08 20.68 10.11
CA ILE A 57 27.62 20.57 10.06
C ILE A 57 26.95 21.24 11.27
N SER A 58 27.59 21.23 12.44
CA SER A 58 27.08 21.90 13.64
C SER A 58 26.96 23.42 13.45
N VAL A 59 27.86 24.03 12.67
CA VAL A 59 27.79 25.46 12.35
C VAL A 59 26.69 25.71 11.32
N CYS A 60 26.56 24.83 10.32
CA CYS A 60 25.47 24.90 9.34
C CYS A 60 24.08 24.82 10.01
N MET A 61 23.91 23.97 11.01
CA MET A 61 22.65 23.84 11.74
C MET A 61 22.29 25.11 12.52
N ILE A 62 23.27 25.78 13.12
CA ILE A 62 23.07 27.08 13.78
C ILE A 62 22.68 28.15 12.76
N LEU A 63 23.41 28.23 11.64
CA LEU A 63 23.12 29.21 10.58
C LEU A 63 21.72 28.99 10.00
N LEU A 64 21.34 27.74 9.76
CA LEU A 64 20.00 27.39 9.28
C LEU A 64 18.92 27.84 10.27
N ALA A 65 19.13 27.60 11.58
CA ALA A 65 18.21 28.03 12.62
C ALA A 65 18.06 29.56 12.69
N GLU A 66 19.17 30.30 12.57
CA GLU A 66 19.14 31.76 12.53
C GLU A 66 18.44 32.29 11.27
N GLU A 67 18.67 31.66 10.12
CA GLU A 67 17.97 32.00 8.87
C GLU A 67 16.49 31.64 8.93
N PHE A 68 16.12 30.57 9.63
CA PHE A 68 14.73 30.22 9.88
C PHE A 68 14.03 31.27 10.75
N ARG A 69 14.70 31.78 11.78
CA ARG A 69 14.21 32.93 12.55
C ARG A 69 14.10 34.18 11.67
N ASN A 70 15.14 34.50 10.90
CA ASN A 70 15.15 35.70 10.06
C ASN A 70 14.11 35.66 8.93
N GLY A 71 13.84 34.48 8.38
CA GLY A 71 12.80 34.21 7.38
C GLY A 71 11.37 34.25 7.94
N GLY A 72 11.23 34.40 9.25
CA GLY A 72 9.95 34.40 9.96
C GLY A 72 9.29 33.02 10.01
N PHE A 73 10.05 31.95 9.82
CA PHE A 73 9.56 30.57 9.95
C PHE A 73 9.45 30.16 11.42
N TRP A 74 10.36 30.66 12.26
CA TRP A 74 10.39 30.40 13.70
C TRP A 74 10.22 31.69 14.51
N ASN A 75 9.82 31.55 15.78
CA ASN A 75 9.68 32.67 16.69
C ASN A 75 11.06 33.14 17.21
N ASN A 76 11.09 34.35 17.76
CA ASN A 76 12.29 34.86 18.41
C ASN A 76 12.68 33.97 19.61
N GLY A 77 13.91 33.42 19.58
CA GLY A 77 14.45 32.55 20.62
C GLY A 77 14.46 31.06 20.27
N ASP A 78 13.77 30.63 19.20
CA ASP A 78 13.80 29.24 18.76
C ASP A 78 15.18 28.85 18.19
N ASP A 79 15.92 29.80 17.62
CA ASP A 79 17.30 29.62 17.17
C ASP A 79 18.28 29.41 18.33
N GLU A 80 18.04 30.06 19.47
CA GLU A 80 18.84 29.88 20.68
C GLU A 80 18.69 28.46 21.26
N LEU A 81 17.50 27.85 21.16
CA LEU A 81 17.30 26.45 21.56
C LEU A 81 18.17 25.47 20.74
N VAL A 82 18.35 25.74 19.44
CA VAL A 82 19.22 24.93 18.57
C VAL A 82 20.70 25.14 18.94
N LYS A 83 21.10 26.38 19.26
CA LYS A 83 22.46 26.69 19.72
C LYS A 83 22.78 25.98 21.03
N ASP A 84 21.88 26.04 22.01
CA ASP A 84 22.02 25.37 23.31
C ASP A 84 22.08 23.84 23.14
N TRP A 85 21.22 23.28 22.30
CA TRP A 85 21.24 21.83 22.02
C TRP A 85 22.56 21.38 21.39
N ILE A 86 23.10 22.15 20.44
CA ILE A 86 24.40 21.84 19.82
C ILE A 86 25.53 21.99 20.85
N HIS A 87 25.46 22.98 21.73
CA HIS A 87 26.42 23.14 22.82
C HIS A 87 26.42 21.93 23.76
N ASP A 88 25.23 21.49 24.18
CA ASP A 88 25.05 20.34 25.05
C ASP A 88 25.62 19.05 24.41
N LEU A 89 25.34 18.83 23.12
CA LEU A 89 25.89 17.70 22.37
C LEU A 89 27.42 17.74 22.36
N LYS A 90 28.03 18.90 22.09
CA LYS A 90 29.50 19.04 22.14
C LYS A 90 30.03 18.77 23.55
N SER A 91 29.32 19.21 24.60
CA SER A 91 29.73 19.04 25.99
C SER A 91 29.79 17.57 26.43
N ILE A 92 28.91 16.71 25.91
CA ILE A 92 28.90 15.26 26.17
C ILE A 92 29.83 14.47 25.22
N GLY A 93 30.63 15.16 24.42
CA GLY A 93 31.60 14.56 23.51
C GLY A 93 31.01 14.01 22.21
N TYR A 94 29.79 14.41 21.84
CA TYR A 94 29.19 14.02 20.56
C TYR A 94 30.04 14.54 19.39
N GLN A 95 30.41 13.63 18.49
CA GLN A 95 31.14 13.94 17.27
C GLN A 95 30.16 14.10 16.12
N PHE A 96 30.03 15.32 15.61
CA PHE A 96 29.18 15.59 14.46
C PHE A 96 29.77 14.96 13.19
N PRO A 97 28.92 14.45 12.26
CA PRO A 97 29.40 13.86 11.03
C PRO A 97 30.07 14.91 10.12
N THR A 98 31.11 14.47 9.40
CA THR A 98 31.72 15.28 8.33
C THR A 98 30.77 15.41 7.16
N ARG A 99 30.71 16.59 6.54
CA ARG A 99 29.93 16.80 5.32
C ARG A 99 30.46 15.90 4.19
N GLY A 100 29.63 14.96 3.73
CA GLY A 100 29.95 14.13 2.58
C GLY A 100 29.75 14.90 1.27
N ASN A 101 30.60 14.66 0.27
CA ASN A 101 30.49 15.26 -1.07
C ASN A 101 29.52 14.46 -1.95
N HIS A 102 28.37 14.09 -1.39
CA HIS A 102 27.40 13.23 -2.05
C HIS A 102 26.55 14.07 -3.01
N THR A 103 26.85 14.00 -4.30
CA THR A 103 26.01 14.56 -5.39
C THR A 103 24.75 13.72 -5.64
N GLU A 104 24.69 12.51 -5.08
CA GLU A 104 23.57 11.61 -5.18
C GLU A 104 23.13 11.18 -3.77
N TYR A 105 21.92 11.58 -3.40
CA TYR A 105 21.24 11.04 -2.22
C TYR A 105 20.67 9.68 -2.61
N THR A 106 21.38 8.60 -2.28
CA THR A 106 20.83 7.24 -2.43
C THR A 106 19.88 7.00 -1.27
N VAL A 107 18.59 7.07 -1.55
CA VAL A 107 17.55 6.69 -0.58
C VAL A 107 17.73 5.19 -0.26
N CYS A 108 18.10 4.86 0.97
CA CYS A 108 18.17 3.47 1.43
C CYS A 108 16.74 2.93 1.64
N GLU A 109 16.10 2.50 0.54
CA GLU A 109 14.76 1.89 0.54
C GLU A 109 14.80 0.38 0.92
N ASP A 110 16.00 -0.22 1.00
CA ASP A 110 16.25 -1.67 1.13
C ASP A 110 16.43 -2.17 2.57
N ILE A 111 16.53 -1.27 3.54
CA ILE A 111 16.65 -1.63 4.96
C ILE A 111 15.27 -1.94 5.54
N ARG A 112 15.14 -3.10 6.19
CA ARG A 112 13.92 -3.47 6.91
C ARG A 112 13.56 -2.42 7.97
N GLY A 113 12.37 -1.83 7.85
CA GLY A 113 11.88 -0.79 8.75
C GLY A 113 12.25 0.64 8.36
N ALA A 114 12.95 0.86 7.23
CA ALA A 114 13.16 2.19 6.69
C ALA A 114 11.82 2.78 6.21
N ASN A 115 11.52 4.01 6.62
CA ASN A 115 10.32 4.76 6.22
C ASN A 115 10.54 5.65 4.98
N CYS A 116 11.72 5.61 4.37
CA CYS A 116 12.12 6.46 3.25
C CYS A 116 11.70 5.90 1.89
N ARG A 117 10.48 5.38 1.74
CA ARG A 117 10.03 4.85 0.45
C ARG A 117 9.28 5.92 -0.33
N ARG A 118 9.54 6.01 -1.64
CA ARG A 118 8.70 6.82 -2.53
C ARG A 118 7.28 6.25 -2.58
N ALA A 119 6.38 6.99 -1.96
CA ALA A 119 4.95 6.82 -2.04
C ALA A 119 4.32 8.19 -2.24
N ASN A 120 3.25 8.25 -3.02
CA ASN A 120 2.39 9.42 -3.09
C ASN A 120 1.00 8.98 -2.64
N VAL A 121 0.42 9.74 -1.72
CA VAL A 121 -0.97 9.56 -1.31
C VAL A 121 -1.60 10.93 -1.26
N GLU A 122 -2.61 11.12 -2.08
CA GLU A 122 -3.41 12.33 -2.12
C GLU A 122 -4.85 11.97 -1.77
N PHE A 123 -5.41 12.75 -0.86
CA PHE A 123 -6.81 12.67 -0.48
C PHE A 123 -7.53 13.74 -1.30
N GLU A 124 -8.47 13.34 -2.16
CA GLU A 124 -9.26 14.31 -2.91
C GLU A 124 -10.04 15.20 -1.93
N ALA A 125 -9.79 16.51 -1.99
CA ALA A 125 -10.76 17.49 -1.53
C ALA A 125 -11.85 17.58 -2.60
N GLU A 126 -13.12 17.37 -2.22
CA GLU A 126 -14.27 17.40 -3.14
C GLU A 126 -14.18 18.58 -4.10
N THR A 127 -13.85 18.29 -5.36
CA THR A 127 -13.93 19.27 -6.44
C THR A 127 -15.09 18.91 -7.35
N SER A 128 -16.03 19.86 -7.43
CA SER A 128 -17.25 19.79 -8.23
C SER A 128 -16.94 19.47 -9.70
N ILE A 129 -17.37 18.30 -10.16
CA ILE A 129 -17.27 17.91 -11.57
C ILE A 129 -18.44 18.54 -12.35
N THR A 130 -18.13 19.50 -13.22
CA THR A 130 -19.06 19.98 -14.25
C THR A 130 -18.92 19.22 -15.56
N ALA A 131 -20.08 18.82 -16.08
CA ALA A 131 -20.49 18.60 -17.46
C ALA A 131 -20.13 17.29 -18.19
N ILE A 132 -21.14 16.40 -18.32
CA ILE A 132 -21.43 15.61 -19.53
C ILE A 132 -22.96 15.54 -19.71
N LEU A 133 -23.53 16.43 -20.52
CA LEU A 133 -24.97 16.49 -20.84
C LEU A 133 -25.23 15.78 -22.16
N ASP A 134 -25.73 14.54 -22.06
CA ASP A 134 -26.71 13.92 -22.97
C ASP A 134 -27.00 12.46 -22.57
N VAL A 135 -26.06 11.79 -21.89
CA VAL A 135 -26.25 10.45 -21.30
C VAL A 135 -26.95 10.51 -19.92
N LEU A 136 -26.83 11.62 -19.19
CA LEU A 136 -27.33 11.79 -17.82
C LEU A 136 -28.86 11.78 -17.67
N MET A 137 -29.62 12.08 -18.73
CA MET A 137 -31.10 12.21 -18.63
C MET A 137 -31.82 10.88 -18.39
N LYS A 138 -31.13 9.73 -18.51
CA LYS A 138 -31.66 8.39 -18.20
C LYS A 138 -31.03 7.75 -16.96
N MET A 139 -30.05 8.38 -16.33
CA MET A 139 -29.35 7.85 -15.17
C MET A 139 -29.80 8.55 -13.88
N PRO A 140 -29.72 7.88 -12.72
CA PRO A 140 -29.91 8.55 -11.43
C PRO A 140 -29.02 9.78 -11.33
N SER A 141 -29.56 10.89 -10.84
CA SER A 141 -28.75 12.08 -10.52
C SER A 141 -27.63 11.71 -9.54
N PRO A 142 -26.51 12.46 -9.48
CA PRO A 142 -25.43 12.21 -8.52
C PRO A 142 -25.94 12.07 -7.07
N ARG A 143 -26.95 12.86 -6.69
CA ARG A 143 -27.60 12.79 -5.37
C ARG A 143 -28.39 11.49 -5.16
N GLN A 144 -29.10 11.01 -6.19
CA GLN A 144 -29.81 9.73 -6.13
C GLN A 144 -28.83 8.56 -6.08
N LEU A 145 -27.73 8.63 -6.82
CA LEU A 145 -26.67 7.62 -6.81
C LEU A 145 -25.97 7.58 -5.43
N ALA A 146 -25.58 8.73 -4.89
CA ALA A 146 -24.97 8.83 -3.56
C ALA A 146 -25.91 8.28 -2.46
N LYS A 147 -27.22 8.59 -2.53
CA LYS A 147 -28.21 8.01 -1.62
C LYS A 147 -28.29 6.49 -1.78
N SER A 148 -28.34 5.99 -3.02
CA SER A 148 -28.37 4.56 -3.29
C SER A 148 -27.10 3.84 -2.82
N HIS A 149 -25.94 4.49 -2.89
CA HIS A 149 -24.68 3.97 -2.38
C HIS A 149 -24.70 3.89 -0.85
N ALA A 150 -25.14 4.96 -0.19
CA ALA A 150 -25.26 5.02 1.27
C ALA A 150 -26.27 3.99 1.84
N GLU A 151 -27.27 3.61 1.07
CA GLU A 151 -28.25 2.57 1.45
C GLU A 151 -27.75 1.14 1.14
N ASN A 152 -26.67 0.99 0.35
CA ASN A 152 -26.08 -0.30 0.03
C ASN A 152 -24.91 -0.63 0.98
N ARG A 153 -25.14 -1.61 1.86
CA ARG A 153 -24.14 -2.04 2.85
C ARG A 153 -22.77 -2.38 2.23
N VAL A 154 -22.75 -3.08 1.09
CA VAL A 154 -21.49 -3.46 0.45
C VAL A 154 -20.72 -2.20 0.04
N LEU A 155 -21.39 -1.24 -0.60
CA LEU A 155 -20.75 0.01 -1.03
C LEU A 155 -20.27 0.83 0.17
N THR A 156 -21.05 0.91 1.25
CA THR A 156 -20.61 1.59 2.48
C THR A 156 -19.41 0.93 3.17
N ASP A 157 -19.24 -0.38 3.02
CA ASP A 157 -18.07 -1.10 3.53
C ASP A 157 -16.84 -0.83 2.64
N LEU A 158 -17.02 -0.72 1.32
CA LEU A 158 -15.94 -0.39 0.37
C LEU A 158 -15.44 1.05 0.54
N GLU A 159 -16.33 2.02 0.75
CA GLU A 159 -15.98 3.43 1.04
C GLU A 159 -15.10 3.57 2.29
N LYS A 160 -15.15 2.59 3.20
CA LYS A 160 -14.29 2.53 4.41
C LYS A 160 -13.08 1.63 4.23
N SER A 161 -12.88 1.05 3.05
CA SER A 161 -11.81 0.09 2.76
C SER A 161 -10.81 0.66 1.77
N VAL A 162 -9.61 0.10 1.79
CA VAL A 162 -8.54 0.42 0.85
C VAL A 162 -8.43 -0.69 -0.19
N LEU A 163 -8.34 -0.34 -1.47
CA LEU A 163 -7.97 -1.26 -2.54
C LEU A 163 -6.50 -1.07 -2.90
N VAL A 164 -5.71 -2.14 -2.83
CA VAL A 164 -4.32 -2.18 -3.28
C VAL A 164 -4.26 -2.98 -4.57
N ILE A 165 -3.92 -2.32 -5.67
CA ILE A 165 -3.77 -2.97 -6.98
C ILE A 165 -2.27 -3.20 -7.22
N THR A 166 -1.86 -4.45 -7.31
CA THR A 166 -0.46 -4.83 -7.53
C THR A 166 -0.17 -5.03 -9.01
N SER A 167 0.90 -4.43 -9.51
CA SER A 167 1.36 -4.58 -10.88
C SER A 167 2.78 -5.12 -10.94
N ASN A 168 2.94 -6.26 -11.62
CA ASN A 168 4.24 -6.91 -11.76
C ASN A 168 5.22 -6.10 -12.61
N TYR A 169 4.68 -5.28 -13.52
CA TYR A 169 5.40 -4.38 -14.43
C TYR A 169 4.52 -3.16 -14.72
N PRO A 170 5.08 -2.00 -15.08
CA PRO A 170 4.29 -0.93 -15.69
C PRO A 170 3.61 -1.43 -16.96
N TRP A 171 2.30 -1.28 -17.05
CA TRP A 171 1.53 -1.57 -18.26
C TRP A 171 1.14 -0.29 -18.97
N ASN A 172 1.47 -0.17 -20.25
CA ASN A 172 0.96 0.94 -21.05
C ASN A 172 -0.57 0.87 -21.06
N ARG A 173 -1.22 2.01 -20.78
CA ARG A 173 -2.66 2.30 -20.99
C ARG A 173 -3.69 1.71 -20.02
N THR A 174 -3.38 0.80 -19.11
CA THR A 174 -4.41 0.13 -18.27
C THR A 174 -4.84 0.87 -17.02
N ILE A 175 -3.99 1.73 -16.45
CA ILE A 175 -4.21 2.29 -15.10
C ILE A 175 -5.47 3.13 -15.05
N GLY A 176 -5.70 3.97 -16.06
CA GLY A 176 -6.91 4.78 -16.13
C GLY A 176 -8.21 3.97 -16.22
N VAL A 177 -8.17 2.72 -16.73
CA VAL A 177 -9.31 1.80 -16.70
C VAL A 177 -9.54 1.29 -15.29
N LEU A 178 -8.50 0.81 -14.62
CA LEU A 178 -8.57 0.30 -13.25
C LEU A 178 -9.06 1.39 -12.28
N GLN A 179 -8.59 2.63 -12.43
CA GLN A 179 -9.09 3.77 -11.66
C GLN A 179 -10.60 3.97 -11.86
N ARG A 180 -11.08 3.98 -13.11
CA ARG A 180 -12.52 4.17 -13.38
C ARG A 180 -13.39 3.01 -12.90
N MET A 181 -12.85 1.79 -12.89
CA MET A 181 -13.57 0.62 -12.40
C MET A 181 -13.70 0.60 -10.88
N TYR A 182 -12.67 1.05 -10.16
CA TYR A 182 -12.59 0.80 -8.72
C TYR A 182 -12.53 2.07 -7.86
N GLN A 183 -11.76 3.09 -8.25
CA GLN A 183 -11.52 4.28 -7.41
C GLN A 183 -12.80 4.95 -6.88
N PRO A 184 -13.92 5.05 -7.64
CA PRO A 184 -15.16 5.65 -7.13
C PRO A 184 -15.85 4.90 -5.99
N PHE A 185 -15.45 3.66 -5.69
CA PHE A 185 -16.13 2.79 -4.72
C PHE A 185 -15.33 2.56 -3.44
N PHE A 186 -14.03 2.83 -3.44
CA PHE A 186 -13.16 2.62 -2.29
C PHE A 186 -12.78 3.94 -1.64
N GLY A 187 -12.60 3.94 -0.32
CA GLY A 187 -12.11 5.13 0.40
C GLY A 187 -10.72 5.55 -0.07
N LEU A 188 -9.91 4.58 -0.50
CA LEU A 188 -8.62 4.84 -1.15
C LEU A 188 -8.27 3.68 -2.09
N THR A 189 -7.80 4.00 -3.30
CA THR A 189 -7.19 3.01 -4.21
C THR A 189 -5.71 3.34 -4.34
N ILE A 190 -4.82 2.38 -4.03
CA ILE A 190 -3.37 2.51 -4.10
C ILE A 190 -2.85 1.52 -5.15
N PHE A 191 -2.02 2.00 -6.06
CA PHE A 191 -1.31 1.14 -7.01
C PHE A 191 0.09 0.84 -6.48
N CYS A 192 0.55 -0.40 -6.63
CA CYS A 192 1.85 -0.80 -6.13
C CYS A 192 2.63 -1.61 -7.18
N GLY A 193 3.86 -1.21 -7.48
CA GLY A 193 4.65 -1.87 -8.52
C GLY A 193 6.01 -1.22 -8.83
N PRO A 194 6.75 -1.82 -9.78
CA PRO A 194 8.09 -1.39 -10.16
C PRO A 194 8.10 -0.34 -11.25
N TRP A 195 7.45 0.78 -10.97
CA TRP A 195 7.31 1.88 -11.91
C TRP A 195 7.00 3.20 -11.23
N PHE A 196 7.23 4.27 -11.97
CA PHE A 196 7.04 5.65 -11.55
C PHE A 196 5.89 6.28 -12.37
N PRO A 197 4.91 6.93 -11.74
CA PRO A 197 3.79 7.56 -12.47
C PRO A 197 4.25 8.59 -13.50
N GLU A 198 5.34 9.30 -13.24
CA GLU A 198 5.89 10.31 -14.16
C GLU A 198 6.44 9.67 -15.46
N LYS A 199 6.75 8.38 -15.42
CA LYS A 199 7.23 7.59 -16.56
C LYS A 199 6.11 6.77 -17.21
N TYR A 200 4.88 6.91 -16.73
CA TYR A 200 3.75 6.16 -17.25
C TYR A 200 3.35 6.67 -18.63
N ASP A 201 3.33 5.77 -19.61
CA ASP A 201 2.84 6.08 -20.95
C ASP A 201 1.35 5.74 -21.08
N ASP A 202 0.52 6.79 -21.03
CA ASP A 202 -0.89 6.72 -21.39
C ASP A 202 -1.12 6.35 -22.86
N GLY A 203 -0.10 6.52 -23.70
CA GLY A 203 -0.14 6.32 -25.14
C GLY A 203 -1.02 7.33 -25.87
N ALA A 204 -0.98 7.27 -27.21
CA ALA A 204 -1.99 7.88 -28.08
C ALA A 204 -3.09 6.85 -28.36
N GLY A 205 -4.35 7.16 -28.03
CA GLY A 205 -5.49 6.26 -28.30
C GLY A 205 -6.74 6.57 -27.47
N GLU A 206 -7.78 5.75 -27.65
CA GLU A 206 -9.09 5.88 -26.99
C GLU A 206 -9.16 5.24 -25.59
N PHE A 207 -8.05 4.66 -25.10
CA PHE A 207 -8.04 4.08 -23.76
C PHE A 207 -8.04 5.18 -22.69
N PRO A 208 -8.76 4.98 -21.57
CA PRO A 208 -8.80 5.98 -20.52
C PRO A 208 -7.41 6.27 -19.95
N LYS A 209 -7.01 7.53 -20.00
CA LYS A 209 -5.76 8.02 -19.40
C LYS A 209 -5.76 7.88 -17.89
N MET A 210 -4.57 7.74 -17.32
CA MET A 210 -4.35 7.81 -15.88
C MET A 210 -4.88 9.16 -15.35
N LEU A 211 -5.62 9.08 -14.26
CA LEU A 211 -6.14 10.24 -13.54
C LEU A 211 -5.13 10.66 -12.49
N HIS A 212 -4.96 11.97 -12.36
CA HIS A 212 -4.26 12.60 -11.24
C HIS A 212 -5.31 13.28 -10.34
N PRO A 213 -5.13 13.23 -9.01
CA PRO A 213 -3.94 12.70 -8.34
C PRO A 213 -3.89 11.16 -8.30
N PHE A 214 -2.67 10.64 -8.10
CA PHE A 214 -2.39 9.22 -8.24
C PHE A 214 -1.71 8.65 -6.99
N ASN A 215 -2.37 7.69 -6.35
CA ASN A 215 -1.89 7.05 -5.13
C ASN A 215 -1.06 5.83 -5.47
N TYR A 216 0.20 5.82 -5.03
CA TYR A 216 1.09 4.71 -5.33
C TYR A 216 2.12 4.41 -4.26
N ILE A 217 2.60 3.17 -4.29
CA ILE A 217 3.77 2.69 -3.57
C ILE A 217 4.73 2.09 -4.59
N HIS A 218 5.94 2.65 -4.67
CA HIS A 218 6.99 2.08 -5.50
C HIS A 218 7.66 0.90 -4.81
N LEU A 219 7.73 -0.24 -5.49
CA LEU A 219 8.66 -1.33 -5.16
C LEU A 219 9.73 -1.38 -6.24
N THR A 220 11.00 -1.58 -5.93
CA THR A 220 12.00 -1.74 -6.99
C THR A 220 11.69 -2.99 -7.84
N PRO A 221 12.21 -3.09 -9.08
CA PRO A 221 12.07 -4.31 -9.88
C PRO A 221 12.56 -5.58 -9.16
N THR A 222 13.61 -5.44 -8.33
CA THR A 222 14.15 -6.53 -7.51
C THR A 222 13.18 -6.91 -6.41
N GLU A 223 12.57 -5.94 -5.72
CA GLU A 223 11.60 -6.20 -4.66
C GLU A 223 10.32 -6.81 -5.22
N MET A 224 9.73 -6.27 -6.30
CA MET A 224 8.54 -6.87 -6.90
C MET A 224 8.81 -8.28 -7.45
N ASN A 225 10.04 -8.53 -7.91
CA ASN A 225 10.51 -9.79 -8.47
C ASN A 225 9.49 -10.41 -9.44
N LYS A 226 9.08 -9.63 -10.46
CA LYS A 226 8.12 -10.09 -11.48
C LYS A 226 6.78 -10.59 -10.91
N GLY A 227 6.39 -10.10 -9.74
CA GLY A 227 5.18 -10.49 -9.01
C GLY A 227 5.39 -11.52 -7.91
N TYR A 228 6.59 -12.08 -7.76
CA TYR A 228 6.87 -13.13 -6.77
C TYR A 228 6.69 -12.64 -5.33
N ALA A 229 6.78 -11.33 -5.12
CA ALA A 229 6.61 -10.69 -3.83
C ALA A 229 5.46 -9.65 -3.85
N ALA A 230 4.45 -9.81 -4.71
CA ALA A 230 3.33 -8.86 -4.80
C ALA A 230 2.61 -8.61 -3.45
N TYR A 231 2.60 -9.60 -2.54
CA TYR A 231 2.09 -9.43 -1.17
C TYR A 231 2.80 -8.35 -0.36
N TYR A 232 4.06 -8.05 -0.68
CA TYR A 232 4.86 -7.04 0.00
C TYR A 232 4.26 -5.63 -0.15
N CYS A 233 3.47 -5.40 -1.20
CA CYS A 233 2.72 -4.16 -1.38
C CYS A 233 1.84 -3.83 -0.17
N LEU A 234 1.06 -4.79 0.34
CA LEU A 234 0.20 -4.54 1.51
C LEU A 234 1.03 -4.38 2.79
N ALA A 235 2.18 -5.04 2.90
CA ALA A 235 3.13 -4.79 4.00
C ALA A 235 3.63 -3.33 3.99
N LYS A 236 3.93 -2.77 2.81
CA LYS A 236 4.29 -1.35 2.66
C LYS A 236 3.12 -0.40 2.90
N VAL A 237 1.88 -0.75 2.54
CA VAL A 237 0.70 0.08 2.85
C VAL A 237 0.55 0.31 4.35
N LYS A 238 0.91 -0.65 5.20
CA LYS A 238 0.89 -0.51 6.66
C LYS A 238 1.77 0.66 7.15
N GLU A 239 2.85 0.99 6.43
CA GLU A 239 3.76 2.09 6.78
C GLU A 239 3.12 3.47 6.57
N LEU A 240 2.06 3.56 5.75
CA LEU A 240 1.28 4.78 5.56
C LEU A 240 0.40 5.14 6.78
N ARG A 241 0.25 4.21 7.75
CA ARG A 241 -0.50 4.42 9.00
C ARG A 241 -1.92 4.96 8.78
N LEU A 242 -2.58 4.49 7.73
CA LEU A 242 -3.97 4.86 7.43
C LEU A 242 -4.87 4.48 8.62
N THR A 243 -5.69 5.43 9.05
CA THR A 243 -6.63 5.25 10.17
C THR A 243 -8.07 5.16 9.67
N ASN A 244 -8.98 4.65 10.50
CA ASN A 244 -10.40 4.49 10.17
C ASN A 244 -10.69 3.59 8.94
N VAL A 245 -9.75 2.72 8.59
CA VAL A 245 -9.92 1.72 7.54
C VAL A 245 -10.63 0.50 8.10
N LEU A 246 -11.62 -0.03 7.39
CA LEU A 246 -12.34 -1.26 7.70
C LEU A 246 -11.47 -2.49 7.36
N GLY A 247 -10.84 -2.46 6.19
CA GLY A 247 -9.81 -3.41 5.79
C GLY A 247 -9.26 -3.11 4.41
N TYR A 248 -8.46 -4.06 3.92
CA TYR A 248 -7.61 -3.90 2.75
C TYR A 248 -7.90 -5.02 1.76
N TYR A 249 -8.40 -4.64 0.59
CA TYR A 249 -8.46 -5.53 -0.56
C TYR A 249 -7.13 -5.45 -1.28
N VAL A 250 -6.61 -6.60 -1.71
CA VAL A 250 -5.46 -6.67 -2.59
C VAL A 250 -5.86 -7.42 -3.84
N MET A 251 -5.56 -6.86 -5.00
CA MET A 251 -5.80 -7.52 -6.27
C MET A 251 -4.64 -7.35 -7.24
N ALA A 252 -4.37 -8.36 -8.06
CA ALA A 252 -3.47 -8.23 -9.19
C ALA A 252 -4.11 -7.42 -10.31
N ASP A 253 -3.29 -6.75 -11.11
CA ASP A 253 -3.72 -5.98 -12.27
C ASP A 253 -4.31 -6.84 -13.40
N ASP A 254 -4.03 -8.15 -13.42
CA ASP A 254 -4.70 -9.12 -14.30
C ASP A 254 -5.85 -9.90 -13.63
N ALA A 255 -6.40 -9.40 -12.53
CA ALA A 255 -7.68 -9.88 -11.99
C ALA A 255 -8.79 -8.84 -12.22
N THR A 256 -10.03 -9.29 -12.36
CA THR A 256 -11.19 -8.38 -12.20
C THR A 256 -11.95 -8.71 -10.94
N PHE A 257 -12.33 -7.66 -10.20
CA PHE A 257 -13.03 -7.76 -8.93
C PHE A 257 -14.43 -7.15 -9.04
N ASN A 258 -15.45 -7.99 -9.13
CA ASN A 258 -16.84 -7.57 -9.11
C ASN A 258 -17.28 -7.31 -7.66
N PHE A 259 -16.84 -6.17 -7.12
CA PHE A 259 -16.95 -5.79 -5.71
C PHE A 259 -18.39 -5.77 -5.16
N TRP A 260 -19.40 -5.60 -6.03
CA TRP A 260 -20.81 -5.56 -5.65
C TRP A 260 -21.33 -6.88 -5.07
N ASN A 261 -20.63 -8.00 -5.26
CA ASN A 261 -21.01 -9.28 -4.65
C ASN A 261 -20.71 -9.35 -3.15
N GLY A 262 -19.92 -8.40 -2.62
CA GLY A 262 -19.63 -8.26 -1.20
C GLY A 262 -18.80 -9.41 -0.61
N ILE A 263 -18.20 -9.14 0.54
CA ILE A 263 -17.53 -10.13 1.40
C ILE A 263 -17.84 -9.80 2.86
N LYS A 264 -17.40 -10.64 3.80
CA LYS A 264 -17.52 -10.34 5.23
C LYS A 264 -16.30 -9.54 5.70
N PRO A 265 -16.44 -8.25 6.04
CA PRO A 265 -15.30 -7.35 6.25
C PRO A 265 -14.53 -7.60 7.56
N HIS A 266 -15.05 -8.44 8.45
CA HIS A 266 -14.46 -8.75 9.76
C HIS A 266 -13.64 -10.04 9.75
N ARG A 267 -13.45 -10.66 8.57
CA ARG A 267 -12.64 -11.88 8.40
C ARG A 267 -11.74 -11.76 7.19
N VAL A 268 -10.61 -12.44 7.23
CA VAL A 268 -9.77 -12.64 6.04
C VAL A 268 -10.59 -13.36 4.98
N MET A 269 -10.48 -12.94 3.72
CA MET A 269 -11.10 -13.64 2.59
C MET A 269 -10.03 -13.99 1.57
N HIS A 270 -10.04 -15.23 1.12
CA HIS A 270 -9.24 -15.70 -0.01
C HIS A 270 -10.10 -16.59 -0.90
N PRO A 271 -10.13 -16.41 -2.24
CA PRO A 271 -11.04 -17.12 -3.14
C PRO A 271 -11.08 -18.63 -2.91
N SER A 272 -9.90 -19.27 -2.94
CA SER A 272 -9.74 -20.71 -2.80
C SER A 272 -9.33 -21.17 -1.38
N GLY A 273 -8.93 -20.24 -0.51
CA GLY A 273 -8.24 -20.55 0.76
C GLY A 273 -6.96 -21.38 0.57
N ASN A 274 -6.65 -22.24 1.54
CA ASN A 274 -5.45 -23.08 1.59
C ASN A 274 -5.67 -24.52 1.06
N LEU A 275 -6.55 -24.72 0.07
CA LEU A 275 -7.00 -26.06 -0.37
C LEU A 275 -5.96 -26.91 -1.12
N HIS A 276 -4.94 -26.28 -1.68
CA HIS A 276 -3.93 -26.98 -2.48
C HIS A 276 -2.85 -27.54 -1.55
N HIS A 277 -3.07 -28.74 -1.02
CA HIS A 277 -2.16 -29.39 -0.06
C HIS A 277 -0.98 -30.14 -0.71
N LYS A 278 -0.73 -29.94 -2.00
CA LYS A 278 0.33 -30.66 -2.73
C LYS A 278 1.52 -29.74 -2.97
N ALA A 279 2.71 -30.25 -2.64
CA ALA A 279 4.02 -29.65 -2.86
C ALA A 279 4.44 -29.49 -4.33
N ASP A 280 3.53 -29.56 -5.29
CA ASP A 280 3.90 -29.48 -6.70
C ASP A 280 4.18 -28.03 -7.14
N GLY A 281 4.72 -27.87 -8.34
CA GLY A 281 4.93 -26.57 -8.96
C GLY A 281 5.93 -25.69 -8.21
N TRP A 282 5.42 -24.65 -7.52
CA TRP A 282 6.22 -23.57 -6.94
C TRP A 282 7.05 -23.98 -5.74
N TRP A 283 6.60 -24.99 -4.98
CA TRP A 283 7.31 -25.43 -3.77
C TRP A 283 8.71 -25.97 -4.08
N ASN A 284 8.87 -26.67 -5.20
CA ASN A 284 10.15 -27.27 -5.59
C ASN A 284 11.15 -26.28 -6.22
N ARG A 285 10.82 -24.98 -6.24
CA ARG A 285 11.71 -23.93 -6.73
C ARG A 285 12.46 -23.27 -5.56
N PRO A 286 13.55 -22.51 -5.81
CA PRO A 286 14.30 -21.83 -4.75
C PRO A 286 13.43 -20.88 -3.90
N ASN A 287 12.47 -20.20 -4.52
CA ASN A 287 11.49 -19.35 -3.86
C ASN A 287 10.36 -20.12 -3.12
N GLY A 288 10.44 -21.45 -3.07
CA GLY A 288 9.55 -22.33 -2.33
C GLY A 288 10.23 -22.91 -1.11
N MET A 289 10.72 -24.16 -1.20
CA MET A 289 11.29 -24.89 -0.07
C MET A 289 12.51 -24.20 0.54
N GLU A 290 13.47 -23.76 -0.28
CA GLU A 290 14.68 -23.08 0.22
C GLU A 290 14.33 -21.76 0.92
N ALA A 291 13.43 -20.97 0.32
CA ALA A 291 12.91 -19.76 0.95
C ALA A 291 12.13 -20.04 2.26
N ALA A 292 11.37 -21.13 2.36
CA ALA A 292 10.69 -21.50 3.59
C ALA A 292 11.67 -21.89 4.71
N LEU A 293 12.77 -22.56 4.35
CA LEU A 293 13.88 -22.86 5.27
C LEU A 293 14.59 -21.57 5.70
N ALA A 294 14.85 -20.65 4.78
CA ALA A 294 15.41 -19.34 5.09
C ALA A 294 14.49 -18.54 6.02
N ALA A 295 13.18 -18.52 5.79
CA ALA A 295 12.21 -17.86 6.66
C ALA A 295 12.25 -18.43 8.08
N ARG A 296 12.38 -19.75 8.23
CA ARG A 296 12.57 -20.39 9.54
C ARG A 296 13.86 -19.89 10.21
N GLU A 297 14.97 -19.84 9.49
CA GLU A 297 16.25 -19.36 10.04
C GLU A 297 16.19 -17.88 10.44
N LEU A 298 15.44 -17.05 9.70
CA LEU A 298 15.18 -15.67 10.09
C LEU A 298 14.48 -15.60 11.46
N PHE A 299 13.45 -16.41 11.69
CA PHE A 299 12.75 -16.44 12.98
C PHE A 299 13.58 -17.05 14.12
N GLU A 300 14.28 -18.16 13.87
CA GLU A 300 14.92 -18.96 14.92
C GLU A 300 16.35 -18.52 15.24
N GLN A 301 17.01 -17.82 14.30
CA GLN A 301 18.42 -17.45 14.43
C GLN A 301 18.60 -15.93 14.32
N LYS A 302 18.34 -15.34 13.14
CA LYS A 302 18.65 -13.92 12.90
C LYS A 302 17.86 -12.98 13.82
N TYR A 303 16.56 -13.20 13.92
CA TYR A 303 15.64 -12.39 14.71
C TYR A 303 15.19 -13.07 16.00
N LYS A 304 15.96 -14.04 16.49
CA LYS A 304 15.67 -14.77 17.73
C LYS A 304 15.45 -13.84 18.93
N PHE A 305 16.19 -12.74 18.97
CA PHE A 305 16.17 -11.77 20.07
C PHE A 305 15.44 -10.46 19.72
N ASP A 306 14.83 -10.37 18.54
CA ASP A 306 14.01 -9.21 18.17
C ASP A 306 12.59 -9.38 18.75
N PRO A 307 12.18 -8.55 19.73
CA PRO A 307 10.90 -8.72 20.39
C PRO A 307 9.70 -8.56 19.45
N SER A 308 9.80 -7.68 18.46
CA SER A 308 8.72 -7.40 17.50
C SER A 308 8.53 -8.59 16.56
N VAL A 309 9.62 -9.17 16.05
CA VAL A 309 9.57 -10.35 15.18
C VAL A 309 9.11 -11.58 15.94
N GLN A 310 9.57 -11.77 17.18
CA GLN A 310 9.13 -12.89 18.00
C GLN A 310 7.64 -12.79 18.38
N ALA A 311 7.10 -11.59 18.57
CA ALA A 311 5.66 -11.42 18.79
C ALA A 311 4.83 -11.90 17.59
N ILE A 312 5.28 -11.61 16.36
CA ILE A 312 4.67 -12.12 15.12
C ILE A 312 4.78 -13.65 15.06
N TRP A 313 5.95 -14.20 15.38
CA TRP A 313 6.17 -15.65 15.37
C TRP A 313 5.26 -16.39 16.36
N GLN A 314 5.11 -15.87 17.58
CA GLN A 314 4.17 -16.38 18.58
C GLN A 314 2.71 -16.24 18.14
N GLN A 315 2.36 -15.17 17.43
CA GLN A 315 1.02 -15.04 16.87
C GLN A 315 0.76 -16.07 15.76
N PHE A 316 1.75 -16.35 14.91
CA PHE A 316 1.69 -17.42 13.92
C PHE A 316 1.49 -18.79 14.59
N GLU A 317 2.29 -19.12 15.61
CA GLU A 317 2.13 -20.36 16.38
C GLU A 317 0.74 -20.48 17.03
N ARG A 318 0.24 -19.42 17.66
CA ARG A 318 -1.11 -19.42 18.27
C ARG A 318 -2.20 -19.62 17.22
N GLY A 319 -2.07 -18.97 16.07
CA GLY A 319 -3.00 -19.09 14.95
C GLY A 319 -3.11 -20.52 14.43
N LEU A 320 -1.97 -21.20 14.25
CA LEU A 320 -1.93 -22.61 13.84
C LEU A 320 -2.65 -23.52 14.85
N LYS A 321 -2.41 -23.30 16.15
CA LYS A 321 -3.08 -24.06 17.22
C LYS A 321 -4.59 -23.89 17.19
N LEU A 322 -5.08 -22.65 17.00
CA LEU A 322 -6.51 -22.34 16.93
C LEU A 322 -7.19 -22.93 15.70
N ASN A 323 -6.44 -23.11 14.60
CA ASN A 323 -6.95 -23.71 13.37
C ASN A 323 -6.80 -25.24 13.33
N ASN A 324 -6.45 -25.88 14.45
CA ASN A 324 -6.22 -27.33 14.56
C ASN A 324 -5.16 -27.89 13.59
N GLU A 325 -4.18 -27.06 13.20
CA GLU A 325 -2.97 -27.52 12.50
C GLU A 325 -2.09 -28.25 13.53
N THR A 326 -2.47 -29.49 13.87
CA THR A 326 -1.96 -30.27 15.02
C THR A 326 -0.68 -31.05 14.71
N THR A 327 -0.19 -31.02 13.47
CA THR A 327 1.00 -31.77 13.07
C THR A 327 2.24 -30.89 13.14
N GLY A 328 2.93 -30.91 14.28
CA GLY A 328 4.30 -30.41 14.43
C GLY A 328 4.46 -29.07 15.16
N ASN A 329 5.71 -28.72 15.47
CA ASN A 329 6.04 -27.39 15.96
C ASN A 329 5.84 -26.35 14.84
N VAL A 330 5.75 -25.06 15.21
CA VAL A 330 5.52 -23.95 14.28
C VAL A 330 6.48 -23.96 13.07
N SER A 331 7.74 -24.33 13.32
CA SER A 331 8.79 -24.45 12.32
C SER A 331 8.51 -25.56 11.31
N HIS A 332 7.98 -26.70 11.77
CA HIS A 332 7.57 -27.79 10.91
C HIS A 332 6.50 -27.32 9.93
N VAL A 333 5.45 -26.65 10.41
CA VAL A 333 4.37 -26.14 9.55
C VAL A 333 4.90 -25.14 8.52
N LEU A 334 5.79 -24.23 8.91
CA LEU A 334 6.42 -23.29 7.98
C LEU A 334 7.17 -24.02 6.84
N THR A 335 7.91 -25.07 7.16
CA THR A 335 8.71 -25.84 6.19
C THR A 335 7.97 -27.02 5.57
N THR A 336 6.71 -27.26 5.93
CA THR A 336 5.92 -28.37 5.37
C THR A 336 5.55 -28.05 3.93
N ALA A 337 5.66 -29.07 3.09
CA ALA A 337 5.35 -29.00 1.68
C ALA A 337 3.83 -29.11 1.42
N ASP A 338 3.07 -28.16 1.96
CA ASP A 338 1.60 -28.13 1.98
C ASP A 338 0.99 -27.24 0.88
N GLY A 339 1.79 -26.93 -0.16
CA GLY A 339 1.37 -26.31 -1.43
C GLY A 339 1.25 -24.78 -1.45
N TRP A 340 0.38 -24.25 -2.31
CA TRP A 340 0.33 -22.83 -2.72
C TRP A 340 -1.11 -22.40 -3.05
N CYS A 341 -1.44 -21.11 -3.01
CA CYS A 341 -2.80 -20.64 -3.33
C CYS A 341 -2.79 -19.45 -4.31
N VAL A 342 -3.67 -19.48 -5.31
CA VAL A 342 -3.82 -18.43 -6.33
C VAL A 342 -4.28 -17.13 -5.67
N SER A 343 -3.35 -16.20 -5.47
CA SER A 343 -3.48 -15.06 -4.55
C SER A 343 -3.70 -13.70 -5.25
N ASP A 344 -4.24 -13.71 -6.47
CA ASP A 344 -4.52 -12.50 -7.26
C ASP A 344 -5.69 -11.66 -6.73
N LEU A 345 -6.41 -12.14 -5.72
CA LEU A 345 -7.40 -11.36 -4.96
C LEU A 345 -7.48 -11.89 -3.52
N TYR A 346 -7.40 -11.01 -2.53
CA TYR A 346 -7.72 -11.34 -1.14
C TYR A 346 -8.09 -10.09 -0.34
N TYR A 347 -8.60 -10.29 0.86
CA TYR A 347 -8.95 -9.22 1.78
C TYR A 347 -8.42 -9.49 3.19
N ILE A 348 -7.86 -8.46 3.81
CA ILE A 348 -7.32 -8.46 5.18
C ILE A 348 -8.07 -7.40 6.00
N PRO A 349 -8.78 -7.75 7.08
CA PRO A 349 -9.36 -6.77 8.00
C PRO A 349 -8.28 -5.90 8.63
N SER A 350 -8.58 -4.65 8.97
CA SER A 350 -7.59 -3.75 9.58
C SER A 350 -7.00 -4.28 10.88
N THR A 351 -7.78 -5.01 11.67
CA THR A 351 -7.31 -5.67 12.90
C THR A 351 -6.26 -6.76 12.65
N GLY A 352 -6.14 -7.25 11.41
CA GLY A 352 -5.16 -8.24 10.99
C GLY A 352 -3.95 -7.65 10.25
N LEU A 353 -3.93 -6.35 9.95
CA LEU A 353 -2.90 -5.72 9.12
C LEU A 353 -1.51 -5.81 9.75
N ASP A 354 -1.36 -5.50 11.03
CA ASP A 354 -0.06 -5.54 11.72
C ASP A 354 0.56 -6.93 11.67
N TYR A 355 -0.25 -7.95 11.91
CA TYR A 355 0.17 -9.33 11.88
C TYR A 355 0.53 -9.78 10.47
N TYR A 356 -0.32 -9.48 9.48
CA TYR A 356 -0.06 -9.75 8.08
C TYR A 356 1.26 -9.11 7.65
N ALA A 357 1.40 -7.79 7.84
CA ALA A 357 2.58 -7.04 7.40
C ALA A 357 3.85 -7.58 8.08
N GLY A 358 3.81 -7.77 9.40
CA GLY A 358 4.98 -8.29 10.14
C GLY A 358 5.43 -9.68 9.67
N LEU A 359 4.50 -10.57 9.32
CA LEU A 359 4.82 -11.89 8.77
C LEU A 359 5.37 -11.78 7.35
N MET A 360 4.73 -10.96 6.52
CA MET A 360 5.12 -10.74 5.12
C MET A 360 6.50 -10.09 4.99
N GLU A 361 6.92 -9.21 5.90
CA GLU A 361 8.29 -8.68 5.94
C GLU A 361 9.34 -9.80 6.03
N VAL A 362 9.12 -10.79 6.92
CA VAL A 362 10.06 -11.91 7.09
C VAL A 362 10.04 -12.84 5.88
N PHE A 363 8.85 -13.11 5.34
CA PHE A 363 8.72 -13.92 4.13
C PHE A 363 9.35 -13.24 2.90
N PHE A 364 9.25 -11.92 2.81
CA PHE A 364 9.87 -11.13 1.76
C PHE A 364 11.39 -11.21 1.85
N GLU A 365 11.96 -11.00 3.03
CA GLU A 365 13.41 -11.13 3.27
C GLU A 365 13.93 -12.54 2.95
N ALA A 366 13.10 -13.56 3.20
CA ALA A 366 13.41 -14.95 2.84
C ALA A 366 13.20 -15.28 1.35
N ASN A 367 12.70 -14.33 0.54
CA ASN A 367 12.34 -14.52 -0.86
C ASN A 367 11.27 -15.61 -1.07
N LEU A 368 10.33 -15.75 -0.12
CA LEU A 368 9.25 -16.71 -0.19
C LEU A 368 8.19 -16.26 -1.20
N PHE A 369 7.87 -17.15 -2.13
CA PHE A 369 6.95 -16.87 -3.22
C PHE A 369 5.54 -16.52 -2.73
N HIS A 370 4.91 -15.54 -3.38
CA HIS A 370 3.61 -14.99 -3.07
C HIS A 370 2.54 -16.01 -2.72
N GLU A 371 2.30 -16.98 -3.59
CA GLU A 371 1.24 -17.97 -3.40
C GLU A 371 1.53 -18.94 -2.24
N ILE A 372 2.79 -19.12 -1.87
CA ILE A 372 3.21 -19.93 -0.71
C ILE A 372 3.11 -19.08 0.56
N ALA A 373 3.62 -17.84 0.53
CA ALA A 373 3.57 -16.89 1.64
C ALA A 373 2.12 -16.66 2.12
N ILE A 374 1.19 -16.40 1.20
CA ILE A 374 -0.24 -16.25 1.52
C ILE A 374 -0.82 -17.57 2.03
N SER A 375 -0.48 -18.73 1.43
CA SER A 375 -0.94 -20.04 1.93
C SER A 375 -0.54 -20.28 3.39
N LYS A 376 0.71 -19.97 3.75
CA LYS A 376 1.20 -20.07 5.14
C LYS A 376 0.43 -19.12 6.06
N TYR A 377 0.22 -17.87 5.66
CA TYR A 377 -0.61 -16.94 6.42
C TYR A 377 -2.04 -17.44 6.64
N LEU A 378 -2.68 -17.99 5.60
CA LEU A 378 -4.05 -18.51 5.71
C LEU A 378 -4.18 -19.69 6.67
N ARG A 379 -3.10 -20.46 6.90
CA ARG A 379 -3.07 -21.53 7.89
C ARG A 379 -3.09 -20.99 9.33
N SER A 380 -2.60 -19.78 9.57
CA SER A 380 -2.54 -19.18 10.90
C SER A 380 -3.68 -18.21 11.22
N VAL A 381 -4.64 -18.00 10.31
CA VAL A 381 -5.77 -17.10 10.53
C VAL A 381 -7.11 -17.74 10.16
N PRO A 382 -8.20 -17.41 10.86
CA PRO A 382 -9.53 -17.75 10.39
C PRO A 382 -9.83 -16.98 9.11
N HIS A 383 -10.18 -17.70 8.05
CA HIS A 383 -10.46 -17.10 6.75
C HIS A 383 -11.74 -17.66 6.13
N GLU A 384 -12.37 -16.85 5.30
CA GLU A 384 -13.50 -17.24 4.46
C GLU A 384 -13.03 -17.54 3.05
N ARG A 385 -13.73 -18.50 2.44
CA ARG A 385 -13.51 -18.91 1.05
C ARG A 385 -14.75 -18.59 0.25
N LEU A 386 -14.52 -18.31 -1.03
CA LEU A 386 -15.62 -18.16 -1.97
C LEU A 386 -16.13 -19.54 -2.39
N ASN A 387 -17.41 -19.64 -2.71
CA ASN A 387 -17.90 -20.83 -3.39
C ASN A 387 -17.26 -20.93 -4.78
N ARG A 388 -17.06 -22.16 -5.28
CA ARG A 388 -16.47 -22.38 -6.62
C ARG A 388 -17.24 -21.71 -7.76
N SER A 389 -18.51 -21.38 -7.58
CA SER A 389 -19.33 -20.63 -8.54
C SER A 389 -19.13 -19.12 -8.50
N GLN A 390 -18.34 -18.61 -7.54
CA GLN A 390 -18.11 -17.18 -7.32
C GLN A 390 -16.72 -16.73 -7.78
N PHE A 391 -15.87 -17.62 -8.28
CA PHE A 391 -14.59 -17.24 -8.87
C PHE A 391 -14.19 -18.17 -10.01
N ASP A 392 -13.40 -17.67 -10.96
CA ASP A 392 -12.85 -18.47 -12.06
C ASP A 392 -11.37 -18.10 -12.33
N HIS A 393 -10.49 -19.11 -12.29
CA HIS A 393 -9.07 -18.95 -12.61
C HIS A 393 -8.73 -19.22 -14.09
N LEU A 394 -9.74 -19.35 -14.95
CA LEU A 394 -9.62 -19.51 -16.41
C LEU A 394 -8.63 -20.61 -16.83
N TYR A 395 -8.55 -21.68 -16.04
CA TYR A 395 -7.75 -22.87 -16.35
C TYR A 395 -8.50 -23.89 -17.23
N GLY A 396 -9.77 -23.63 -17.54
CA GLY A 396 -10.62 -24.48 -18.37
C GLY A 396 -10.38 -24.35 -19.89
N PRO A 397 -11.18 -25.05 -20.72
CA PRO A 397 -11.10 -24.99 -22.17
C PRO A 397 -11.17 -23.56 -22.72
N GLY A 398 -10.24 -23.21 -23.61
CA GLY A 398 -10.08 -21.84 -24.13
C GLY A 398 -9.23 -20.92 -23.24
N GLY A 399 -8.97 -21.30 -21.98
CA GLY A 399 -8.07 -20.60 -21.08
C GLY A 399 -8.41 -19.11 -20.94
N ARG A 400 -7.36 -18.28 -20.90
CA ARG A 400 -7.46 -16.81 -20.75
C ARG A 400 -8.30 -16.13 -21.83
N SER A 401 -8.35 -16.68 -23.05
CA SER A 401 -9.11 -16.07 -24.15
C SER A 401 -10.61 -16.32 -24.06
N ALA A 402 -11.06 -17.25 -23.20
CA ALA A 402 -12.48 -17.55 -22.99
C ALA A 402 -13.13 -16.69 -21.89
N TRP A 403 -12.44 -15.67 -21.37
CA TRP A 403 -12.91 -14.87 -20.23
C TRP A 403 -14.33 -14.32 -20.42
N TYR A 404 -14.69 -13.86 -21.62
CA TYR A 404 -16.00 -13.27 -21.92
C TYR A 404 -17.14 -14.31 -21.89
N LYS A 405 -16.85 -15.60 -22.14
CA LYS A 405 -17.82 -16.69 -22.03
C LYS A 405 -18.02 -17.13 -20.59
N ASN A 406 -16.95 -17.04 -19.80
CA ASN A 406 -16.94 -17.47 -18.42
C ASN A 406 -17.37 -16.34 -17.46
N TYR A 407 -17.35 -15.08 -17.91
CA TYR A 407 -17.78 -13.95 -17.12
C TYR A 407 -19.27 -14.03 -16.78
N ASN A 408 -19.58 -13.76 -15.52
CA ASN A 408 -20.93 -13.57 -15.02
C ASN A 408 -20.89 -12.52 -13.89
N GLY A 409 -21.91 -11.68 -13.79
CA GLY A 409 -22.01 -10.65 -12.75
C GLY A 409 -22.04 -11.19 -11.32
N ASN A 410 -22.34 -12.48 -11.13
CA ASN A 410 -22.33 -13.15 -9.82
C ASN A 410 -20.93 -13.65 -9.39
N LEU A 411 -19.94 -13.62 -10.29
CA LEU A 411 -18.55 -13.87 -9.89
C LEU A 411 -18.09 -12.72 -9.02
N VAL A 412 -17.36 -13.00 -7.94
CA VAL A 412 -16.57 -12.02 -7.20
C VAL A 412 -15.26 -11.75 -7.95
N MET A 413 -14.65 -12.80 -8.51
CA MET A 413 -13.30 -12.72 -9.10
C MET A 413 -13.20 -13.53 -10.39
N ILE A 414 -12.48 -13.02 -11.36
CA ILE A 414 -12.02 -13.79 -12.51
C ILE A 414 -10.58 -13.40 -12.82
N HIS A 415 -9.75 -14.41 -13.05
CA HIS A 415 -8.33 -14.25 -13.31
C HIS A 415 -7.87 -15.37 -14.25
N PRO A 416 -6.86 -15.14 -15.11
CA PRO A 416 -6.30 -13.84 -15.46
C PRO A 416 -7.06 -13.17 -16.61
N ILE A 417 -7.34 -11.88 -16.45
CA ILE A 417 -7.81 -10.96 -17.49
C ILE A 417 -6.83 -9.81 -17.62
N LYS A 418 -6.03 -9.82 -18.68
CA LYS A 418 -5.10 -8.72 -18.98
C LYS A 418 -5.81 -7.57 -19.70
N LEU A 419 -6.27 -6.59 -18.92
CA LEU A 419 -6.96 -5.40 -19.45
C LEU A 419 -6.09 -4.60 -20.44
N SER A 420 -4.75 -4.67 -20.33
CA SER A 420 -3.82 -4.08 -21.30
C SER A 420 -4.02 -4.58 -22.73
N PHE A 421 -4.45 -5.83 -22.92
CA PHE A 421 -4.71 -6.40 -24.25
C PHE A 421 -5.97 -5.84 -24.90
N LEU A 422 -6.86 -5.21 -24.11
CA LEU A 422 -8.06 -4.56 -24.64
C LEU A 422 -7.75 -3.18 -25.26
N GLY A 423 -6.53 -2.65 -25.04
CA GLY A 423 -6.06 -1.39 -25.63
C GLY A 423 -5.94 -1.42 -27.15
N ASP A 424 -5.62 -2.57 -27.73
CA ASP A 424 -5.57 -2.77 -29.18
C ASP A 424 -6.88 -3.40 -29.67
N VAL A 425 -7.67 -2.65 -30.44
CA VAL A 425 -8.95 -3.13 -31.01
C VAL A 425 -8.76 -4.40 -31.83
N LYS A 426 -7.59 -4.63 -32.44
CA LYS A 426 -7.27 -5.85 -33.20
C LYS A 426 -7.00 -7.06 -32.30
N GLN A 427 -6.66 -6.82 -31.03
CA GLN A 427 -6.46 -7.83 -29.99
C GLN A 427 -7.72 -8.09 -29.16
N ARG A 428 -8.76 -7.25 -29.31
CA ARG A 428 -10.14 -7.50 -28.80
C ARG A 428 -10.84 -8.61 -29.59
N LYS A 429 -10.19 -9.75 -29.79
CA LYS A 429 -10.87 -10.93 -30.35
C LYS A 429 -11.81 -11.49 -29.28
N LEU A 430 -13.08 -11.11 -29.39
CA LEU A 430 -14.21 -11.85 -28.82
C LEU A 430 -14.32 -13.20 -29.55
#